data_AF-A0A0D9X1I9-F1
#
_entry.id   AF-A0A0D9X1I9-F1
#
_cell.length_a   1.000
_cell.length_b   1.000
_cell.length_c   1.000
_cell.angle_alpha   90.00
_cell.angle_beta   90.00
_cell.angle_gamma   90.00
#
_symmetry.space_group_name_H-M   'P 1'
#
loop_
_entity.id
_entity.type
_entity.pdbx_description
1 polymer ?
#
loop_
_entity_poly.entity_id
_entity_poly.type
_entity_poly.pdbx_seq_one_letter_code
_entity_poly.pdbx_strand_id
1 'polypeptide(L)'
;MAATYSPPPLMLVVLLLIASAAVAAAAGDNVDKLTRIRVYVHEKFAGANTTALTAVQSPLGAGETFGRVLVLDDELRDGADRAKSALSP
;
A
#
# COMPACT_ATOMS: atom_id res chain seq x y z
N MET A 1 -24.48 -6.08 -54.68
CA MET A 1 -24.58 -4.64 -54.37
C MET A 1 -24.63 -4.50 -52.86
N ALA A 2 -23.55 -4.03 -52.23
CA ALA A 2 -23.56 -3.80 -50.78
C ALA A 2 -24.28 -2.46 -50.52
N ALA A 3 -25.47 -2.52 -49.93
CA ALA A 3 -26.19 -1.31 -49.55
C ALA A 3 -25.42 -0.62 -48.42
N THR A 4 -24.91 0.58 -48.69
CA THR A 4 -24.28 1.41 -47.65
C THR A 4 -25.40 2.11 -46.90
N TYR A 5 -25.72 1.61 -45.71
CA TYR A 5 -26.73 2.20 -44.84
C TYR A 5 -26.12 3.43 -44.14
N SER A 6 -26.64 4.63 -44.43
CA SER A 6 -26.26 5.84 -43.72
C SER A 6 -27.12 5.96 -42.46
N PRO A 7 -26.53 5.91 -41.25
CA PRO A 7 -27.31 6.00 -40.03
C PRO A 7 -27.92 7.41 -39.89
N PRO A 8 -29.17 7.53 -39.41
CA PRO A 8 -29.83 8.82 -39.23
C PRO A 8 -29.07 9.68 -38.20
N PRO A 9 -29.11 11.02 -38.32
CA PRO A 9 -28.30 11.92 -37.50
C PRO A 9 -28.55 11.75 -35.99
N LEU A 10 -29.79 11.44 -35.61
CA LEU A 10 -30.15 11.14 -34.22
C LEU A 10 -29.39 9.91 -33.67
N MET A 11 -29.25 8.87 -34.48
CA MET A 11 -28.53 7.65 -34.10
C MET A 11 -27.04 7.93 -33.93
N LEU A 12 -26.45 8.80 -34.74
CA LEU A 12 -25.06 9.22 -34.60
C LEU A 12 -24.85 10.02 -33.31
N VAL A 13 -25.78 10.93 -32.98
CA VAL A 13 -25.76 11.69 -31.71
C VAL A 13 -25.88 10.75 -30.51
N VAL A 14 -26.79 9.77 -30.55
CA VAL A 14 -26.92 8.76 -29.48
C VAL A 14 -25.65 7.94 -29.35
N LEU A 15 -25.05 7.49 -30.45
CA LEU A 15 -23.81 6.73 -30.44
C LEU A 15 -22.65 7.56 -29.87
N LEU A 16 -22.59 8.85 -30.21
CA LEU A 16 -21.58 9.78 -29.68
C LEU A 16 -21.76 10.02 -28.19
N LEU A 17 -23.01 10.15 -27.71
CA LEU A 17 -23.30 10.30 -26.28
C LEU A 17 -22.91 9.03 -25.50
N ILE A 18 -23.25 7.85 -26.01
CA ILE A 18 -22.86 6.57 -25.40
C ILE A 18 -21.34 6.41 -25.36
N ALA A 19 -20.67 6.72 -26.48
CA ALA A 19 -19.21 6.68 -26.54
C ALA A 19 -18.59 7.65 -25.53
N SER A 20 -19.08 8.90 -25.45
CA SER A 20 -18.58 9.92 -24.52
C SER A 20 -18.73 9.52 -23.05
N ALA A 21 -19.86 8.89 -22.69
CA ALA A 21 -20.09 8.38 -21.34
C ALA A 21 -19.15 7.21 -21.01
N ALA A 22 -18.86 6.34 -21.97
CA ALA A 22 -17.91 5.24 -21.80
C ALA A 22 -16.47 5.74 -21.59
N VAL A 23 -16.04 6.79 -22.31
CA VAL A 23 -14.70 7.37 -22.12
C VAL A 23 -14.58 8.06 -20.76
N ALA A 24 -15.62 8.78 -20.33
CA ALA A 24 -15.65 9.42 -19.01
C ALA A 24 -15.63 8.40 -17.87
N ALA A 25 -16.34 7.27 -18.02
CA ALA A 25 -16.32 6.18 -17.05
C ALA A 25 -14.97 5.46 -16.99
N ALA A 26 -14.26 5.33 -18.12
CA ALA A 26 -12.92 4.74 -18.19
C ALA A 26 -11.81 5.67 -17.66
N ALA A 27 -12.05 6.99 -17.67
CA ALA A 27 -11.15 8.00 -17.14
C ALA A 27 -11.27 8.18 -15.60
N GLY A 28 -12.24 7.53 -14.97
CA GLY A 28 -12.43 7.57 -13.52
C GLY A 28 -11.40 6.72 -12.77
N ASP A 29 -10.75 7.34 -11.78
CA ASP A 29 -10.03 6.71 -10.66
C ASP A 29 -8.65 6.09 -10.85
N ASN A 30 -7.97 6.32 -11.98
CA ASN A 30 -6.53 6.02 -12.11
C ASN A 30 -5.62 7.23 -11.80
N VAL A 31 -6.12 8.22 -11.06
CA VAL A 31 -5.22 9.16 -10.38
C VAL A 31 -4.60 8.38 -9.23
N ASP A 32 -3.31 8.06 -9.37
CA ASP A 32 -2.45 7.42 -8.38
C ASP A 32 -2.98 7.58 -6.95
N LYS A 33 -3.57 6.51 -6.40
CA LYS A 33 -4.15 6.50 -5.04
C LYS A 33 -3.02 6.59 -4.01
N LEU A 34 -2.51 7.80 -3.79
CA LEU A 34 -1.55 8.09 -2.74
C LEU A 34 -2.21 7.81 -1.39
N THR A 35 -1.75 6.74 -0.73
CA THR A 35 -2.25 6.34 0.59
C THR A 35 -1.25 6.80 1.65
N ARG A 36 -1.71 7.66 2.57
CA ARG A 36 -0.91 8.04 3.73
C ARG A 36 -1.11 7.01 4.85
N ILE A 37 -0.09 6.23 5.15
CA ILE A 37 -0.06 5.28 6.26
C ILE A 37 0.72 5.91 7.43
N ARG A 38 0.16 5.86 8.64
CA ARG A 38 0.86 6.21 9.88
C ARG A 38 0.76 5.02 10.82
N VAL A 39 1.91 4.45 11.16
CA VAL A 39 2.04 3.33 12.10
C VAL A 39 3.20 3.59 13.04
N TYR A 40 3.15 2.92 14.19
CA TYR A 40 4.20 2.91 15.20
C TYR A 40 4.77 1.50 15.25
N VAL A 41 6.09 1.38 15.09
CA VAL A 41 6.82 0.12 15.22
C VAL A 41 7.18 -0.08 16.68
N HIS A 42 6.78 -1.21 17.26
CA HIS A 42 7.01 -1.53 18.67
C HIS A 42 8.08 -2.60 18.82
N GLU A 43 9.32 -2.13 18.94
CA GLU A 43 10.52 -2.94 19.11
C GLU A 43 10.86 -3.18 20.60
N LYS A 44 11.30 -4.41 20.92
CA LYS A 44 11.73 -4.84 22.24
C LYS A 44 13.03 -5.62 22.17
N PHE A 45 14.13 -4.91 22.42
CA PHE A 45 15.50 -5.44 22.42
C PHE A 45 15.84 -6.39 23.58
N ALA A 46 15.07 -6.40 24.67
CA ALA A 46 15.39 -7.18 25.88
C ALA A 46 14.16 -7.54 26.74
N GLY A 47 14.30 -8.57 27.58
CA GLY A 47 13.27 -9.06 28.50
C GLY A 47 12.39 -10.16 27.88
N ALA A 48 11.33 -10.56 28.59
CA ALA A 48 10.40 -11.57 28.07
C ALA A 48 9.72 -11.08 26.78
N ASN A 49 9.55 -11.95 25.79
CA ASN A 49 8.96 -11.64 24.48
C ASN A 49 9.73 -10.54 23.73
N THR A 50 11.07 -10.63 23.66
CA THR A 50 11.88 -9.77 22.78
C THR A 50 11.44 -9.93 21.33
N THR A 51 11.39 -8.82 20.58
CA THR A 51 11.06 -8.82 19.15
C THR A 51 12.31 -8.72 18.27
N ALA A 52 13.44 -8.27 18.82
CA ALA A 52 14.74 -8.33 18.16
C ALA A 52 15.61 -9.50 18.65
N LEU A 53 16.30 -10.14 17.72
CA LEU A 53 17.38 -11.08 17.98
C LEU A 53 18.61 -10.74 17.14
N THR A 54 19.81 -10.83 17.74
CA THR A 54 21.06 -10.72 16.99
C THR A 54 21.33 -12.05 16.28
N ALA A 55 21.19 -12.07 14.96
CA ALA A 55 21.50 -13.23 14.13
C ALA A 55 23.00 -13.34 13.85
N VAL A 56 23.69 -12.21 13.67
CA VAL A 56 25.15 -12.17 13.44
C VAL A 56 25.76 -11.07 14.30
N GLN A 57 26.77 -11.42 15.10
CA GLN A 57 27.52 -10.47 15.94
C GLN A 57 28.38 -9.53 15.08
N SER A 58 28.72 -8.35 15.62
CA SER A 58 29.63 -7.44 14.92
C SER A 58 31.02 -8.07 14.75
N PRO A 59 31.66 -7.91 13.58
CA PRO A 59 33.04 -8.37 13.37
C PRO A 59 34.07 -7.59 14.20
N LEU A 60 33.69 -6.46 14.81
CA LEU A 60 34.59 -5.64 15.63
C LEU A 60 34.62 -6.08 17.11
N GLY A 61 33.76 -7.02 17.52
CA GLY A 61 33.69 -7.52 18.90
C GLY A 61 33.09 -6.50 19.89
N ALA A 62 33.30 -6.75 21.19
CA ALA A 62 33.01 -5.83 22.30
C ALA A 62 31.61 -5.17 22.37
N GLY A 63 30.58 -5.75 21.74
CA GLY A 63 29.23 -5.17 21.73
C GLY A 63 29.00 -4.11 20.65
N GLU A 64 29.96 -3.90 19.75
CA GLU A 64 29.86 -3.00 18.60
C GLU A 64 28.64 -3.33 17.73
N THR A 65 28.14 -2.30 17.04
CA THR A 65 26.93 -2.42 16.21
C THR A 65 27.23 -2.44 14.72
N PHE A 66 28.38 -1.90 14.29
CA PHE A 66 28.75 -1.89 12.89
C PHE A 66 28.89 -3.32 12.36
N GLY A 67 28.19 -3.62 11.27
CA GLY A 67 28.16 -4.95 10.67
C GLY A 67 27.36 -6.01 11.45
N ARG A 68 26.66 -5.64 12.54
CA ARG A 68 25.75 -6.55 13.26
C ARG A 68 24.46 -6.75 12.46
N VAL A 69 23.93 -7.97 12.44
CA VAL A 69 22.65 -8.29 11.79
C VAL A 69 21.61 -8.66 12.85
N LEU A 70 20.47 -7.96 12.82
CA LEU A 70 19.32 -8.25 13.68
C LEU A 70 18.17 -8.80 12.83
N VAL A 71 17.44 -9.74 13.40
CA VAL A 71 16.14 -10.20 12.91
C VAL A 71 15.08 -9.62 13.83
N LEU A 72 14.08 -8.97 13.24
CA LEU A 72 13.01 -8.26 13.96
C LEU A 72 11.66 -8.91 13.64
N ASP A 73 10.83 -9.07 14.66
CA ASP A 73 9.41 -9.46 14.57
C ASP A 73 8.57 -8.45 15.35
N ASP A 74 8.57 -7.22 14.85
CA ASP A 74 7.96 -6.07 15.53
C ASP A 74 6.48 -5.93 15.20
N GLU A 75 5.71 -5.49 16.20
CA GLU A 75 4.31 -5.15 15.98
C GLU A 75 4.14 -3.75 15.41
N LEU A 76 3.21 -3.63 14.45
CA LEU A 76 2.74 -2.35 13.94
C LEU A 76 1.43 -1.97 14.63
N ARG A 77 1.39 -0.79 15.25
CA ARG A 77 0.21 -0.27 15.97
C ARG A 77 -0.18 1.11 15.44
N ASP A 78 -1.42 1.53 15.69
CA ASP A 78 -1.94 2.85 15.28
C ASP A 78 -1.63 3.96 16.28
N GLY A 79 -0.94 3.64 17.39
CA GLY A 79 -0.50 4.58 18.42
C GLY A 79 0.82 4.21 19.08
N ALA A 80 1.40 5.18 19.79
CA ALA A 80 2.63 5.01 20.56
C ALA A 80 2.42 4.20 21.86
N ASP A 81 1.20 4.19 22.41
CA ASP A 81 0.84 3.31 23.52
C ASP A 81 0.31 1.98 22.95
N ARG A 82 1.14 0.94 23.04
CA ARG A 82 0.83 -0.42 22.59
C ARG A 82 -0.49 -0.95 23.16
N ALA A 83 -0.77 -0.67 24.44
CA ALA A 83 -1.95 -1.21 25.13
C ALA A 83 -3.25 -0.51 24.75
N LYS A 84 -3.17 0.62 24.05
CA LYS A 84 -4.32 1.43 23.60
C LYS A 84 -4.60 1.27 22.11
N SER A 85 -3.82 0.46 21.40
CA SER A 85 -3.99 0.24 19.96
C SER A 85 -5.34 -0.40 19.64
N ALA A 86 -6.01 0.09 18.60
CA ALA A 86 -7.23 -0.53 18.06
C ALA A 86 -6.92 -1.59 16.98
N LEU A 87 -5.71 -1.57 16.41
CA LEU A 87 -5.23 -2.64 15.54
C LEU A 87 -5.02 -3.91 16.37
N SER A 88 -5.56 -5.04 15.90
CA SER A 88 -5.34 -6.33 16.53
C SER A 88 -3.85 -6.72 16.43
N PRO A 89 -3.34 -7.55 17.37
CA PRO A 89 -2.10 -8.29 17.14
C PRO A 89 -2.17 -9.15 15.88
#